data_AF-A0A7X5IGA3-F1
#
_entry.id   AF-A0A7X5IGA3-F1
#
_cell.length_a   1.000
_cell.length_b   1.000
_cell.length_c   1.000
_cell.angle_alpha   90.00
_cell.angle_beta   90.00
_cell.angle_gamma   90.00
#
_symmetry.space_group_name_H-M   'P 1'
#
loop_
_entity.id
_entity.type
_entity.pdbx_description
1 polymer ?
#
loop_
_entity_poly.entity_id
_entity_poly.type
_entity_poly.pdbx_seq_one_letter_code
_entity_poly.pdbx_strand_id
1 'polypeptide(L)'
;MDSEYTGFLYAASKDVSAIEALAAAGVENHCEIISFLSQQAAEKMMKSVFTKNGIVPNKTHSVDDLLATAIEKEWLEASEEAINAASNVSMHAVAARYSHTPDITRGEALQAIADCNTVCEMLMDNGYDGIVIQVSAAYLRDEAGDVNSTENCDCS
;
A
#
# COMPACT_ATOMS: atom_id res chain seq x y z
N MET A 1 -18.80 8.99 15.92
CA MET A 1 -18.09 7.77 15.52
C MET A 1 -16.83 7.75 16.35
N ASP A 2 -16.82 6.96 17.42
CA ASP A 2 -15.58 6.64 18.10
C ASP A 2 -14.76 5.79 17.13
N SER A 3 -13.56 6.25 16.80
CA SER A 3 -12.65 5.43 16.03
C SER A 3 -12.08 4.35 16.94
N GLU A 4 -12.12 3.10 16.49
CA GLU A 4 -11.46 1.96 17.16
C GLU A 4 -9.93 2.16 17.29
N TYR A 5 -9.36 3.05 16.47
CA TYR A 5 -7.93 3.34 16.43
C TYR A 5 -7.61 4.73 17.00
N THR A 6 -6.39 4.88 17.52
CA THR A 6 -5.85 6.18 17.96
C THR A 6 -4.46 6.42 17.38
N GLY A 7 -3.96 7.65 17.47
CA GLY A 7 -2.60 8.00 17.05
C GLY A 7 -2.30 7.66 15.58
N PHE A 8 -1.17 7.01 15.33
CA PHE A 8 -0.77 6.64 13.96
C PHE A 8 -1.71 5.62 13.31
N LEU A 9 -2.28 4.68 14.07
CA LEU A 9 -3.24 3.72 13.52
C LEU A 9 -4.53 4.40 13.05
N TYR A 10 -5.00 5.44 13.76
CA TYR A 10 -6.12 6.24 13.28
C TYR A 10 -5.79 6.94 11.96
N ALA A 11 -4.58 7.51 11.86
CA ALA A 11 -4.15 8.17 10.64
C ALA A 11 -3.99 7.17 9.47
N ALA A 12 -3.47 5.96 9.74
CA ALA A 12 -3.40 4.88 8.76
C ALA A 12 -4.79 4.44 8.31
N SER A 13 -5.76 4.33 9.24
CA SER A 13 -7.12 3.94 8.90
C SER A 13 -7.78 4.91 7.92
N LYS A 14 -7.44 6.20 8.00
CA LYS A 14 -7.94 7.21 7.05
C LYS A 14 -7.32 7.06 5.67
N ASP A 15 -6.04 6.72 5.58
CA ASP A 15 -5.42 6.43 4.29
C ASP A 15 -6.03 5.17 3.68
N VAL A 16 -6.17 4.09 4.45
CA VAL A 16 -6.80 2.83 3.99
C VAL A 16 -8.22 3.09 3.46
N SER A 17 -9.08 3.75 4.23
CA SER A 17 -10.44 4.08 3.76
C SER A 17 -10.45 4.92 2.48
N ALA A 18 -9.47 5.82 2.31
CA ALA A 18 -9.36 6.62 1.09
C ALA A 18 -8.89 5.78 -0.10
N ILE A 19 -7.91 4.88 0.09
CA ILE A 19 -7.45 3.93 -0.94
C ILE A 19 -8.62 3.08 -1.42
N GLU A 20 -9.39 2.50 -0.48
CA GLU A 20 -10.54 1.65 -0.82
C GLU A 20 -11.61 2.41 -1.61
N ALA A 21 -11.90 3.65 -1.21
CA ALA A 21 -12.86 4.50 -1.94
C ALA A 21 -12.37 4.87 -3.35
N LEU A 22 -11.08 5.19 -3.50
CA LEU A 22 -10.47 5.52 -4.79
C LEU A 22 -10.40 4.29 -5.70
N ALA A 23 -10.00 3.14 -5.15
CA ALA A 23 -9.98 1.89 -5.89
C ALA A 23 -11.38 1.50 -6.38
N ALA A 24 -12.41 1.71 -5.56
CA ALA A 24 -13.80 1.47 -5.94
C ALA A 24 -14.30 2.42 -7.05
N ALA A 25 -13.74 3.62 -7.16
CA ALA A 25 -14.03 4.60 -8.20
C ALA A 25 -13.27 4.36 -9.52
N GLY A 26 -12.29 3.45 -9.53
CA GLY A 26 -11.46 3.10 -10.69
C GLY A 26 -9.98 3.38 -10.43
N VAL A 27 -9.19 2.31 -10.22
CA VAL A 27 -7.76 2.38 -9.87
C VAL A 27 -6.96 3.15 -10.91
N GLU A 28 -7.25 2.93 -12.20
CA GLU A 28 -6.56 3.53 -13.33
C GLU A 28 -6.62 5.06 -13.38
N ASN A 29 -7.61 5.67 -12.72
CA ASN A 29 -7.76 7.12 -12.66
C ASN A 29 -7.07 7.74 -11.43
N HIS A 30 -6.54 6.90 -10.53
CA HIS A 30 -6.12 7.28 -9.20
C HIS A 30 -4.79 6.62 -8.78
N CYS A 31 -4.00 6.13 -9.75
CA CYS A 31 -2.77 5.39 -9.51
C CYS A 31 -1.81 6.11 -8.54
N GLU A 32 -1.50 7.37 -8.79
CA GLU A 32 -0.52 8.13 -8.00
C GLU A 32 -0.96 8.31 -6.55
N ILE A 33 -2.23 8.65 -6.36
CA ILE A 33 -2.78 8.88 -5.02
C ILE A 33 -2.95 7.57 -4.26
N ILE A 34 -3.32 6.48 -4.94
CA ILE A 34 -3.40 5.14 -4.34
C ILE A 34 -2.02 4.68 -3.88
N SER A 35 -0.99 4.80 -4.73
CA SER A 35 0.37 4.42 -4.37
C SER A 35 0.92 5.27 -3.22
N PHE A 36 0.69 6.58 -3.25
CA PHE A 36 1.10 7.49 -2.18
C PHE A 36 0.42 7.14 -0.84
N LEU A 37 -0.89 6.92 -0.85
CA LEU A 37 -1.62 6.59 0.37
C LEU A 37 -1.24 5.20 0.90
N SER A 38 -0.94 4.24 0.02
CA SER A 38 -0.47 2.91 0.41
C SER A 38 0.86 2.98 1.17
N GLN A 39 1.80 3.82 0.70
CA GLN A 39 3.03 4.10 1.44
C GLN A 39 2.76 4.79 2.78
N GLN A 40 1.91 5.80 2.80
CA GLN A 40 1.59 6.53 4.03
C GLN A 40 0.92 5.64 5.09
N ALA A 41 0.03 4.74 4.65
CA ALA A 41 -0.60 3.75 5.51
C ALA A 41 0.47 2.82 6.12
N ALA A 42 1.35 2.25 5.30
CA ALA A 42 2.43 1.37 5.76
C ALA A 42 3.36 2.09 6.75
N GLU A 43 3.78 3.33 6.44
CA GLU A 43 4.61 4.16 7.31
C GLU A 43 3.95 4.40 8.67
N LYS A 44 2.66 4.75 8.69
CA LYS A 44 1.93 5.02 9.93
C LYS A 44 1.72 3.76 10.75
N MET A 45 1.41 2.63 10.12
CA MET A 45 1.34 1.33 10.80
C MET A 45 2.68 0.98 11.44
N MET A 46 3.80 1.10 10.70
CA MET A 46 5.14 0.92 11.25
C MET A 46 5.44 1.88 12.41
N LYS A 47 5.08 3.16 12.30
CA LYS A 47 5.27 4.14 13.38
C LYS A 47 4.49 3.78 14.64
N SER A 48 3.36 3.08 14.52
CA SER A 48 2.61 2.61 15.68
C SER A 48 3.39 1.60 16.53
N VAL A 49 4.25 0.77 15.91
CA VAL A 49 5.17 -0.16 16.59
C VAL A 49 6.10 0.59 17.54
N PHE A 50 6.69 1.69 17.07
CA PHE A 50 7.59 2.53 17.89
C PHE A 50 6.85 3.10 19.10
N THR A 51 5.65 3.63 18.88
CA THR A 51 4.85 4.21 19.98
C THR A 51 4.42 3.16 21.00
N LYS A 52 4.07 1.94 20.56
CA LYS A 52 3.74 0.82 21.45
C LYS A 52 4.94 0.39 22.29
N ASN A 53 6.15 0.54 21.75
CA ASN A 53 7.41 0.30 22.46
C ASN A 53 7.94 1.55 23.20
N GLY A 54 7.11 2.59 23.38
CA GLY A 54 7.46 3.78 24.17
C GLY A 54 8.46 4.73 23.51
N ILE A 55 8.71 4.58 22.20
CA ILE A 55 9.64 5.41 21.44
C ILE A 55 8.87 6.37 20.53
N VAL A 56 9.33 7.62 20.47
CA VAL A 56 8.86 8.57 19.45
C VAL A 56 9.56 8.23 18.13
N PRO A 57 8.82 7.82 17.09
CA PRO A 57 9.44 7.47 15.81
C PRO A 57 10.08 8.68 15.15
N ASN A 58 11.18 8.44 14.43
CA ASN A 58 11.86 9.47 13.65
C ASN A 58 10.93 10.04 12.56
N LYS A 59 11.19 11.28 12.16
CA LYS A 59 10.58 11.88 10.97
C LYS A 59 11.29 11.34 9.72
N THR A 60 11.03 10.09 9.40
CA THR A 60 11.39 9.45 8.12
C THR A 60 10.11 9.14 7.33
N HIS A 61 10.25 9.13 6.00
CA HIS A 61 9.23 8.68 5.04
C HIS A 61 9.57 7.31 4.44
N SER A 62 10.59 6.64 4.97
CA SER A 62 11.03 5.33 4.53
C SER A 62 10.48 4.27 5.50
N VAL A 63 9.73 3.33 4.96
CA VAL A 63 9.15 2.18 5.67
C VAL A 63 10.24 1.15 5.95
N ASP A 64 11.19 0.99 5.03
CA ASP A 64 12.35 0.10 5.17
C ASP A 64 13.31 0.53 6.29
N ASP A 65 13.59 1.83 6.46
CA ASP A 65 14.39 2.33 7.60
C ASP A 65 13.70 2.05 8.95
N LEU A 66 12.37 2.24 8.99
CA LEU A 66 11.57 1.94 10.19
C LEU A 66 11.61 0.44 10.50
N LEU A 67 11.51 -0.41 9.48
CA LEU A 67 11.56 -1.86 9.62
C LEU A 67 12.94 -2.32 10.09
N ALA A 68 14.02 -1.85 9.44
CA ALA A 68 15.39 -2.17 9.83
C ALA A 68 15.65 -1.81 11.30
N THR A 69 15.21 -0.60 11.72
CA THR A 69 15.33 -0.18 13.11
C THR A 69 14.53 -1.08 14.06
N ALA A 70 13.32 -1.49 13.70
CA ALA A 70 12.50 -2.36 14.53
C ALA A 70 13.08 -3.77 14.66
N ILE A 71 13.70 -4.30 13.60
CA ILE A 71 14.44 -5.58 13.61
C ILE A 71 15.68 -5.47 14.50
N GLU A 72 16.49 -4.40 14.37
CA GLU A 72 17.65 -4.16 15.24
C GLU A 72 17.29 -4.05 16.72
N LYS A 73 16.05 -3.64 17.03
CA LYS A 73 15.51 -3.57 18.38
C LYS A 73 14.85 -4.87 18.85
N GLU A 74 14.85 -5.91 18.03
CA GLU A 74 14.23 -7.21 18.30
C GLU A 74 12.70 -7.09 18.57
N TRP A 75 12.05 -6.09 17.98
CA TRP A 75 10.59 -5.89 18.12
C TRP A 75 9.78 -6.61 17.05
N LEU A 76 10.40 -6.87 15.90
CA LEU A 76 9.80 -7.51 14.74
C LEU A 76 10.77 -8.54 14.17
N GLU A 77 10.22 -9.67 13.75
CA GLU A 77 10.84 -10.60 12.82
C GLU A 77 10.16 -10.46 11.45
N ALA A 78 10.95 -10.33 10.38
CA ALA A 78 10.43 -10.11 9.03
C ALA A 78 10.98 -11.14 8.05
N SER A 79 10.12 -11.66 7.18
CA SER A 79 10.53 -12.47 6.04
C SER A 79 11.22 -11.60 4.97
N GLU A 80 11.95 -12.24 4.05
CA GLU A 80 12.52 -11.54 2.88
C GLU A 80 11.42 -10.84 2.06
N GLU A 81 10.24 -11.43 1.98
CA GLU A 81 9.08 -10.85 1.30
C GLU A 81 8.63 -9.53 1.94
N ALA A 82 8.50 -9.49 3.27
CA ALA A 82 8.13 -8.27 3.99
C ALA A 82 9.19 -7.18 3.89
N ILE A 83 10.48 -7.55 3.88
CA ILE A 83 11.59 -6.62 3.67
C ILE A 83 11.52 -6.00 2.27
N ASN A 84 11.31 -6.82 1.25
CA ASN A 84 11.17 -6.35 -0.13
C ASN A 84 9.93 -5.45 -0.29
N ALA A 85 8.80 -5.82 0.30
CA ALA A 85 7.58 -5.01 0.30
C ALA A 85 7.78 -3.64 0.97
N ALA A 86 8.45 -3.59 2.13
CA ALA A 86 8.77 -2.33 2.80
C ALA A 86 9.68 -1.42 1.95
N SER A 87 10.64 -2.02 1.24
CA SER A 87 11.51 -1.28 0.31
C SER A 87 10.73 -0.74 -0.89
N ASN A 88 9.92 -1.59 -1.54
CA ASN A 88 9.10 -1.22 -2.69
C ASN A 88 8.11 -0.11 -2.36
N VAL A 89 7.35 -0.27 -1.28
CA VAL A 89 6.33 0.71 -0.90
C VAL A 89 6.94 2.08 -0.57
N SER A 90 8.17 2.10 -0.03
CA SER A 90 8.90 3.35 0.25
C SER A 90 9.23 4.13 -1.01
N MET A 91 9.45 3.46 -2.15
CA MET A 91 9.75 4.12 -3.43
C MET A 91 8.55 4.88 -4.00
N HIS A 92 7.32 4.46 -3.70
CA HIS A 92 6.11 5.09 -4.21
C HIS A 92 5.87 6.50 -3.66
N ALA A 93 6.41 6.84 -2.48
CA ALA A 93 6.40 8.22 -1.97
C ALA A 93 7.20 9.20 -2.84
N VAL A 94 8.19 8.69 -3.59
CA VAL A 94 9.10 9.48 -4.41
C VAL A 94 8.54 9.60 -5.83
N ALA A 95 8.11 8.50 -6.44
CA ALA A 95 7.66 8.48 -7.84
C ALA A 95 6.39 9.30 -8.10
N ALA A 96 5.44 9.33 -7.15
CA ALA A 96 4.17 10.04 -7.30
C ALA A 96 4.26 11.58 -7.24
N ARG A 97 5.42 12.14 -6.88
CA ARG A 97 5.56 13.57 -6.53
C ARG A 97 6.35 14.43 -7.51
N TYR A 98 7.04 13.84 -8.49
CA TYR A 98 7.86 14.61 -9.44
C TYR A 98 7.17 14.70 -10.80
N SER A 99 7.11 15.91 -11.36
CA SER A 99 6.47 16.19 -12.67
C SER A 99 7.18 15.59 -13.89
N HIS A 100 8.21 14.78 -13.68
CA HIS A 100 9.08 14.23 -14.73
C HIS A 100 9.26 12.72 -14.64
N THR A 101 8.63 12.06 -13.66
CA THR A 101 8.55 10.59 -13.61
C THR A 101 7.43 10.12 -14.54
N PRO A 102 7.59 8.94 -15.19
CA PRO A 102 6.49 8.35 -15.94
C PRO A 102 5.29 8.14 -15.01
N ASP A 103 4.08 8.29 -15.56
CA ASP A 103 2.83 8.11 -14.84
C ASP A 103 2.81 6.73 -14.16
N ILE A 104 2.31 6.67 -12.93
CA ILE A 104 2.23 5.40 -12.19
C ILE A 104 1.18 4.53 -12.88
N THR A 105 1.59 3.34 -13.28
CA THR A 105 0.69 2.41 -13.94
C THR A 105 -0.30 1.80 -12.95
N ARG A 106 -1.42 1.31 -13.48
CA ARG A 106 -2.40 0.54 -12.72
C ARG A 106 -1.75 -0.66 -12.00
N GLY A 107 -0.83 -1.35 -12.65
CA GLY A 107 -0.10 -2.48 -12.06
C GLY A 107 0.74 -2.06 -10.86
N GLU A 108 1.46 -0.94 -10.97
CA GLU A 108 2.26 -0.39 -9.86
C GLU A 108 1.37 0.09 -8.69
N ALA A 109 0.19 0.66 -8.97
CA ALA A 109 -0.75 1.04 -7.93
C ALA A 109 -1.31 -0.17 -7.16
N LEU A 110 -1.62 -1.26 -7.88
CA LEU A 110 -2.04 -2.52 -7.25
C LEU A 110 -0.89 -3.17 -6.47
N GLN A 111 0.34 -3.11 -6.98
CA GLN A 111 1.51 -3.61 -6.27
C GLN A 111 1.76 -2.82 -4.98
N ALA A 112 1.58 -1.49 -4.99
CA ALA A 112 1.71 -0.67 -3.79
C ALA A 112 0.71 -1.07 -2.70
N ILE A 113 -0.53 -1.41 -3.07
CA ILE A 113 -1.53 -1.96 -2.15
C ILE A 113 -1.08 -3.31 -1.60
N ALA A 114 -0.61 -4.20 -2.48
CA ALA A 114 -0.14 -5.52 -2.08
C ALA A 114 1.04 -5.44 -1.10
N ASP A 115 2.05 -4.63 -1.41
CA ASP A 115 3.22 -4.43 -0.55
C ASP A 115 2.84 -3.82 0.80
N CYS A 116 1.89 -2.87 0.82
CA CYS A 116 1.34 -2.33 2.06
C CYS A 116 0.68 -3.42 2.91
N ASN A 117 -0.11 -4.30 2.29
CA ASN A 117 -0.76 -5.41 2.96
C ASN A 117 0.25 -6.44 3.47
N THR A 118 1.29 -6.77 2.71
CA THR A 118 2.37 -7.65 3.19
C THR A 118 3.07 -7.09 4.44
N VAL A 119 3.34 -5.78 4.47
CA VAL A 119 3.87 -5.12 5.67
C VAL A 119 2.87 -5.20 6.83
N CYS A 120 1.59 -4.96 6.57
CA CYS A 120 0.52 -5.07 7.57
C CYS A 120 0.43 -6.49 8.17
N GLU A 121 0.45 -7.52 7.32
CA GLU A 121 0.38 -8.92 7.75
C GLU A 121 1.58 -9.29 8.63
N MET A 122 2.80 -8.89 8.23
CA MET A 122 3.99 -9.07 9.06
C MET A 122 3.84 -8.42 10.43
N LEU A 123 3.29 -7.20 10.51
CA LEU A 123 3.03 -6.54 11.79
C LEU A 123 2.06 -7.33 12.66
N MET A 124 0.99 -7.84 12.07
CA MET A 124 -0.03 -8.63 12.76
C MET A 124 0.53 -9.97 13.25
N ASP A 125 1.36 -10.63 12.46
CA ASP A 125 2.03 -11.89 12.83
C ASP A 125 2.99 -11.69 14.02
N ASN A 126 3.57 -10.49 14.15
CA ASN A 126 4.38 -10.09 15.30
C ASN A 126 3.55 -9.58 16.50
N GLY A 127 2.21 -9.66 16.44
CA GLY A 127 1.32 -9.27 17.53
C GLY A 127 1.02 -7.77 17.62
N TYR A 128 1.33 -6.99 16.59
CA TYR A 128 0.93 -5.59 16.49
C TYR A 128 -0.44 -5.43 15.81
N ASP A 129 -1.02 -4.24 15.92
CA ASP A 129 -2.28 -3.97 15.21
C ASP A 129 -1.93 -3.55 13.78
N GLY A 130 -2.73 -4.01 12.83
CA GLY A 130 -2.62 -3.66 11.42
C GLY A 130 -4.00 -3.39 10.81
N ILE A 131 -4.02 -2.71 9.67
CA ILE A 131 -5.23 -2.40 8.92
C ILE A 131 -5.00 -2.82 7.47
N VAL A 132 -5.57 -3.97 7.10
CA VAL A 132 -5.47 -4.52 5.75
C VAL A 132 -6.34 -3.70 4.80
N ILE A 133 -5.80 -3.30 3.66
CA ILE A 133 -6.54 -2.65 2.57
C ILE A 133 -7.40 -3.69 1.85
N GLN A 134 -8.71 -3.47 1.83
CA GLN A 134 -9.67 -4.36 1.16
C GLN A 134 -10.11 -3.78 -0.19
N VAL A 135 -9.56 -4.33 -1.28
CA VAL A 135 -10.02 -4.00 -2.65
C VAL A 135 -10.75 -5.19 -3.27
N SER A 136 -11.86 -4.94 -3.97
CA SER A 136 -12.67 -6.00 -4.57
C SER A 136 -11.88 -6.77 -5.64
N ALA A 137 -11.94 -8.11 -5.58
CA ALA A 137 -11.31 -9.00 -6.56
C ALA A 137 -11.81 -8.79 -8.00
N ALA A 138 -12.97 -8.14 -8.19
CA ALA A 138 -13.50 -7.81 -9.51
C ALA A 138 -12.55 -6.92 -10.31
N TYR A 139 -11.75 -6.08 -9.65
CA TYR A 139 -10.78 -5.22 -10.32
C TYR A 139 -9.55 -6.01 -10.79
N LEU A 140 -9.27 -7.23 -10.32
CA LEU A 140 -8.11 -8.00 -10.78
C LEU A 140 -8.31 -8.70 -12.14
N ARG A 141 -9.47 -8.55 -12.79
CA ARG A 141 -9.90 -9.40 -13.94
C ARG A 141 -10.22 -8.68 -15.25
N ASP A 142 -9.82 -7.43 -15.45
CA ASP A 142 -10.18 -6.69 -16.68
C ASP A 142 -9.15 -6.75 -17.82
N GLU A 143 -8.28 -7.77 -17.85
CA GLU A 143 -7.42 -8.07 -19.02
C GLU A 143 -7.78 -9.38 -19.74
N ALA A 144 -9.06 -9.76 -19.75
CA ALA A 144 -9.53 -10.89 -20.55
C ALA A 144 -10.82 -10.57 -21.27
N GLY A 145 -10.81 -9.58 -22.17
CA GLY A 145 -12.03 -9.24 -22.88
C GLY A 145 -11.95 -8.19 -23.97
N ASP A 146 -10.91 -8.19 -24.83
CA ASP A 146 -11.12 -7.70 -26.20
C ASP A 146 -10.04 -8.20 -27.17
N VAL A 147 -10.12 -9.47 -27.53
CA VAL A 147 -9.51 -9.96 -28.77
C VAL A 147 -10.53 -10.86 -29.44
N ASN A 148 -11.32 -10.29 -30.35
CA ASN A 148 -11.44 -10.74 -31.75
C ASN A 148 -12.82 -10.37 -32.33
N SER A 149 -12.92 -9.18 -32.91
CA SER A 149 -13.98 -8.87 -33.89
C SER A 149 -13.39 -8.11 -35.07
N THR A 150 -12.58 -8.83 -35.85
CA THR A 150 -12.40 -8.57 -37.27
C THR A 150 -12.42 -9.89 -38.01
N GLU A 151 -13.53 -10.19 -38.67
CA GLU A 151 -13.48 -10.73 -40.04
C GLU A 151 -14.85 -10.49 -40.73
N ASN A 152 -14.80 -9.65 -41.74
CA ASN A 152 -15.85 -9.39 -42.70
C ASN A 152 -16.19 -10.66 -43.49
N CYS A 153 -17.46 -10.88 -43.81
CA CYS A 153 -17.83 -11.61 -45.02
C CYS A 153 -19.13 -11.02 -45.60
N ASP A 154 -18.99 -9.88 -46.29
CA ASP A 154 -19.95 -9.46 -47.31
C ASP A 154 -19.66 -10.26 -48.58
N CYS A 155 -20.62 -11.11 -48.97
CA CYS A 155 -20.74 -11.63 -50.33
C CYS A 155 -22.14 -11.25 -50.84
N SER A 156 -22.19 -10.18 -51.64
CA SER A 156 -23.25 -9.97 -52.64
C SER A 156 -22.84 -10.55 -53.97
#